data_AF-A0A935K3X8-F1
#
_entry.id   AF-A0A935K3X8-F1
#
_cell.length_a   1.000
_cell.length_b   1.000
_cell.length_c   1.000
_cell.angle_alpha   90.00
_cell.angle_beta   90.00
_cell.angle_gamma   90.00
#
_symmetry.space_group_name_H-M   'P 1'
#
loop_
_entity.id
_entity.type
_entity.pdbx_description
1 polymer ?
#
loop_
_entity_poly.entity_id
_entity_poly.type
_entity_poly.pdbx_seq_one_letter_code
_entity_poly.pdbx_strand_id
1 'polypeptide(L)'
;MIELLRKNGHEVIPYSFKDKNNIHDDFDDFFVEKNFFYKSFGKFYSLSAKKNLEKLIVATKPDIAHFHNIIGGLSLSILPILKKHNIPTVVTVHGFKYLCPAYVFIDGKGEICEKCKNGKYYNCILNNCAPEGIIRSSGLAVESYLRDFLFPLTNYIDKYIFLSSFYLNKYIEFEPNIKK
;
A
#
# COMPACT_ATOMS: atom_id res chain seq x y z
N MET A 1 2.68 -18.08 -1.07
CA MET A 1 3.15 -17.57 0.24
C MET A 1 2.29 -18.07 1.39
N ILE A 2 0.96 -17.89 1.36
CA ILE A 2 0.06 -18.40 2.40
C ILE A 2 0.33 -19.89 2.69
N GLU A 3 0.34 -20.73 1.65
CA GLU A 3 0.65 -22.17 1.78
C GLU A 3 2.03 -22.44 2.38
N LEU A 4 3.04 -21.66 2.01
CA LEU A 4 4.40 -21.81 2.53
C LEU A 4 4.45 -21.51 4.03
N LEU A 5 3.81 -20.42 4.46
CA LEU A 5 3.74 -20.06 5.88
C LEU A 5 2.96 -21.10 6.68
N ARG A 6 1.81 -21.56 6.17
CA ARG A 6 1.02 -22.64 6.78
C ARG A 6 1.83 -23.94 6.90
N LYS A 7 2.58 -24.31 5.86
CA LYS A 7 3.46 -25.48 5.86
C LYS A 7 4.58 -25.38 6.91
N ASN A 8 5.00 -24.17 7.26
CA ASN A 8 5.98 -23.92 8.32
C ASN A 8 5.34 -23.73 9.71
N GLY A 9 4.05 -24.06 9.87
CA GLY A 9 3.35 -24.05 11.16
C GLY A 9 2.78 -22.69 11.58
N HIS A 10 2.77 -21.70 10.69
CA HIS A 10 2.14 -20.41 10.98
C HIS A 10 0.65 -20.43 10.64
N GLU A 11 -0.17 -19.89 11.55
CA GLU A 11 -1.54 -19.53 11.22
C GLU A 11 -1.53 -18.31 10.29
N VAL A 12 -2.29 -18.38 9.20
CA VAL A 12 -2.35 -17.30 8.20
C VAL A 12 -3.80 -16.93 7.96
N ILE A 13 -4.12 -15.70 8.33
CA ILE A 13 -5.46 -15.12 8.26
C ILE A 13 -5.47 -14.13 7.08
N PRO A 14 -6.14 -14.45 5.96
CA PRO A 14 -6.26 -13.52 4.86
C PRO A 14 -7.13 -12.32 5.24
N TYR A 15 -6.79 -11.14 4.71
CA TYR A 15 -7.64 -9.96 4.79
C TYR A 15 -7.58 -9.20 3.48
N SER A 16 -8.71 -9.10 2.77
CA SER A 16 -8.74 -8.56 1.41
C SER A 16 -10.10 -7.95 1.05
N PHE A 17 -10.26 -7.53 -0.21
CA PHE A 17 -11.60 -7.25 -0.74
C PHE A 17 -12.33 -8.54 -1.03
N LYS A 18 -13.66 -8.53 -0.94
CA LYS A 18 -14.48 -9.61 -1.49
C LYS A 18 -14.30 -9.65 -3.01
N ASP A 19 -13.87 -10.80 -3.50
CA ASP A 19 -13.65 -11.14 -4.90
C ASP A 19 -14.00 -12.62 -5.11
N LYS A 20 -14.53 -12.96 -6.28
CA LYS A 20 -14.91 -14.34 -6.62
C LYS A 20 -13.71 -15.30 -6.70
N ASN A 21 -12.51 -14.76 -6.83
CA ASN A 21 -11.27 -15.53 -6.93
C ASN A 21 -10.53 -15.62 -5.58
N ASN A 22 -11.12 -15.11 -4.49
CA ASN A 22 -10.54 -15.31 -3.17
C ASN A 22 -10.44 -16.80 -2.84
N ILE A 23 -9.36 -17.16 -2.17
CA ILE A 23 -9.33 -18.43 -1.44
C ILE A 23 -10.29 -18.24 -0.27
N HIS A 24 -11.45 -18.89 -0.36
CA HIS A 24 -12.48 -18.83 0.66
C HIS A 24 -11.99 -19.51 1.93
N ASP A 25 -12.15 -18.82 3.05
CA ASP A 25 -11.71 -19.27 4.37
C ASP A 25 -12.71 -18.80 5.44
N ASP A 26 -12.51 -19.20 6.69
CA ASP A 26 -13.39 -18.85 7.82
C ASP A 26 -13.47 -17.33 8.10
N PHE A 27 -12.66 -16.52 7.40
CA PHE A 27 -12.52 -15.08 7.61
C PHE A 27 -13.14 -14.21 6.50
N ASP A 28 -13.82 -14.81 5.53
CA ASP A 28 -14.44 -14.11 4.40
C ASP A 28 -15.43 -13.01 4.81
N ASP A 29 -16.10 -13.20 5.95
CA ASP A 29 -17.04 -12.23 6.51
C ASP A 29 -16.37 -10.91 6.92
N PHE A 30 -15.06 -10.93 7.16
CA PHE A 30 -14.29 -9.73 7.45
C PHE A 30 -13.87 -9.00 6.18
N PHE A 31 -13.96 -9.60 4.98
CA PHE A 31 -13.47 -8.96 3.76
C PHE A 31 -14.27 -7.71 3.40
N VAL A 32 -13.59 -6.78 2.75
CA VAL A 32 -14.13 -5.46 2.43
C VAL A 32 -14.90 -5.50 1.11
N GLU A 33 -16.11 -4.97 1.09
CA GLU A 33 -16.86 -4.81 -0.15
C GLU A 33 -16.44 -3.56 -0.93
N LYS A 34 -16.24 -3.71 -2.24
CA LYS A 34 -15.92 -2.60 -3.15
C LYS A 34 -17.19 -1.83 -3.50
N ASN A 35 -17.59 -0.89 -2.65
CA ASN A 35 -18.73 -0.01 -2.94
C ASN A 35 -18.31 1.26 -3.72
N PHE A 36 -19.30 2.04 -4.18
CA PHE A 36 -19.06 3.27 -4.95
C PHE A 36 -18.19 4.28 -4.19
N PHE A 37 -18.42 4.46 -2.89
CA PHE A 37 -17.61 5.33 -2.02
C PHE A 37 -16.14 4.88 -1.94
N TYR A 38 -15.89 3.57 -2.00
CA TYR A 38 -14.53 3.05 -2.05
C TYR A 38 -13.78 3.52 -3.30
N LYS A 39 -14.45 3.51 -4.45
CA LYS A 39 -13.85 3.88 -5.75
C LYS A 39 -13.42 5.35 -5.82
N SER A 40 -14.13 6.26 -5.14
CA SER A 40 -13.85 7.70 -5.18
C SER A 40 -12.88 8.17 -4.09
N PHE A 41 -13.08 7.77 -2.83
CA PHE A 41 -12.27 8.26 -1.69
C PHE A 41 -11.74 7.15 -0.78
N GLY A 42 -12.24 5.91 -0.93
CA GLY A 42 -11.92 4.81 0.00
C GLY A 42 -10.48 4.33 -0.03
N LYS A 43 -9.73 4.58 -1.11
CA LYS A 43 -8.30 4.26 -1.20
C LYS A 43 -7.48 4.89 -0.06
N PHE A 44 -7.86 6.08 0.39
CA PHE A 44 -7.20 6.74 1.52
C PHE A 44 -7.91 6.47 2.83
N TYR A 45 -9.25 6.50 2.82
CA TYR A 45 -10.03 6.32 4.04
C TYR A 45 -11.27 5.46 3.84
N SER A 46 -11.28 4.28 4.46
CA SER A 46 -12.40 3.36 4.44
C SER A 46 -12.79 2.96 5.86
N LEU A 47 -13.95 3.46 6.28
CA LEU A 47 -14.49 3.11 7.60
C LEU A 47 -14.85 1.62 7.69
N SER A 48 -15.30 1.01 6.59
CA SER A 48 -15.59 -0.43 6.55
C SER A 48 -14.32 -1.26 6.69
N ALA A 49 -13.23 -0.88 5.99
CA ALA A 49 -11.95 -1.57 6.13
C ALA A 49 -11.41 -1.47 7.57
N LYS A 50 -11.46 -0.29 8.19
CA LYS A 50 -11.07 -0.11 9.59
C LYS A 50 -11.88 -1.00 10.54
N LYS A 51 -13.21 -0.93 10.45
CA LYS A 51 -14.11 -1.68 11.34
C LYS A 51 -13.95 -3.18 11.18
N ASN A 52 -13.87 -3.67 9.94
CA ASN A 52 -13.75 -5.10 9.69
C ASN A 52 -12.38 -5.62 10.14
N LEU A 53 -11.30 -4.88 9.87
CA LEU A 53 -9.97 -5.26 10.36
C LEU A 53 -9.93 -5.26 11.89
N GLU A 54 -10.51 -4.26 12.55
CA GLU A 54 -10.53 -4.21 14.02
C GLU A 54 -11.30 -5.41 14.62
N LYS A 55 -12.43 -5.80 14.03
CA LYS A 55 -13.15 -7.01 14.44
C LYS A 55 -12.31 -8.27 14.24
N LEU A 56 -11.60 -8.37 13.10
CA LEU A 56 -10.72 -9.50 12.81
C LEU A 56 -9.60 -9.58 13.86
N ILE A 57 -8.93 -8.47 14.14
CA ILE A 57 -7.86 -8.38 15.15
C ILE A 57 -8.36 -8.83 16.53
N VAL A 58 -9.54 -8.39 16.94
CA VAL A 58 -10.11 -8.79 18.25
C VAL A 58 -10.42 -10.29 18.29
N ALA A 59 -10.89 -10.86 17.18
CA ALA A 59 -11.24 -12.27 17.08
C ALA A 59 -10.01 -13.19 17.04
N THR A 60 -8.95 -12.79 16.33
CA THR A 60 -7.82 -13.67 16.02
C THR A 60 -6.52 -13.32 16.75
N LYS A 61 -6.37 -12.07 17.23
CA LYS A 61 -5.20 -11.56 17.95
C LYS A 61 -3.87 -11.87 17.23
N PRO A 62 -3.69 -11.41 15.97
CA PRO A 62 -2.52 -11.76 15.19
C PRO A 62 -1.24 -11.13 15.77
N ASP A 63 -0.14 -11.87 15.71
CA ASP A 63 1.17 -11.38 16.17
C ASP A 63 1.83 -10.39 15.18
N ILE A 64 1.46 -10.44 13.90
CA ILE A 64 2.09 -9.66 12.84
C ILE A 64 1.12 -9.42 11.67
N ALA A 65 1.19 -8.24 11.06
CA ALA A 65 0.49 -7.93 9.82
C ALA A 65 1.48 -7.84 8.65
N HIS A 66 1.24 -8.61 7.59
CA HIS A 66 2.10 -8.62 6.40
C HIS A 66 1.34 -8.20 5.15
N PHE A 67 1.70 -7.06 4.58
CA PHE A 67 1.11 -6.53 3.36
C PHE A 67 1.91 -6.88 2.11
N HIS A 68 1.18 -7.18 1.03
CA HIS A 68 1.70 -7.24 -0.32
C HIS A 68 1.20 -6.02 -1.08
N ASN A 69 2.06 -5.00 -1.19
CA ASN A 69 1.74 -3.73 -1.83
C ASN A 69 0.51 -3.00 -1.24
N ILE A 70 0.73 -2.20 -0.21
CA ILE A 70 -0.38 -1.51 0.48
C ILE A 70 -0.94 -0.33 -0.33
N ILE A 71 -0.14 0.32 -1.18
CA ILE A 71 -0.58 1.51 -1.92
C ILE A 71 -1.45 1.12 -3.11
N GLY A 72 -2.71 1.56 -3.08
CA GLY A 72 -3.71 1.18 -4.10
C GLY A 72 -4.37 -0.18 -3.85
N GLY A 73 -3.99 -0.87 -2.77
CA GLY A 73 -4.63 -2.07 -2.26
C GLY A 73 -5.86 -1.73 -1.40
N LEU A 74 -5.91 -2.27 -0.18
CA LEU A 74 -6.86 -1.83 0.85
C LEU A 74 -6.57 -0.38 1.27
N SER A 75 -7.54 0.24 1.94
CA SER A 75 -7.40 1.61 2.43
C SER A 75 -6.24 1.77 3.42
N LEU A 76 -5.40 2.80 3.26
CA LEU A 76 -4.30 3.09 4.21
C LEU A 76 -4.78 3.41 5.63
N SER A 77 -6.05 3.76 5.76
CA SER A 77 -6.71 3.96 7.06
C SER A 77 -6.68 2.74 7.98
N ILE A 78 -6.35 1.55 7.50
CA ILE A 78 -6.12 0.36 8.34
C ILE A 78 -4.84 0.44 9.18
N LEU A 79 -3.84 1.21 8.76
CA LEU A 79 -2.54 1.31 9.43
C LEU A 79 -2.65 1.84 10.88
N PRO A 80 -3.42 2.93 11.16
CA PRO A 80 -3.69 3.34 12.54
C PRO A 80 -4.35 2.28 13.41
N ILE A 81 -5.16 1.37 12.85
CA ILE A 81 -5.81 0.30 13.63
C ILE A 81 -4.79 -0.73 14.08
N LEU A 82 -3.89 -1.15 13.19
CA LEU A 82 -2.79 -2.05 13.55
C LEU A 82 -1.92 -1.45 14.65
N LYS A 83 -1.56 -0.17 14.51
CA LYS A 83 -0.78 0.56 15.52
C LYS A 83 -1.51 0.67 16.86
N LYS A 84 -2.82 0.95 16.86
CA LYS A 84 -3.66 1.00 18.07
C LYS A 84 -3.61 -0.32 18.86
N HIS A 85 -3.55 -1.45 18.16
CA HIS A 85 -3.49 -2.78 18.75
C HIS A 85 -2.05 -3.31 18.92
N ASN A 86 -1.04 -2.46 18.73
CA ASN A 86 0.38 -2.81 18.82
C ASN A 86 0.81 -3.99 17.93
N ILE A 87 0.20 -4.13 16.75
CA ILE A 87 0.54 -5.18 15.79
C ILE A 87 1.68 -4.68 14.88
N PRO A 88 2.87 -5.32 14.92
CA PRO A 88 3.97 -5.02 14.02
C PRO A 88 3.57 -5.22 12.55
N THR A 89 4.00 -4.31 11.69
CA THR A 89 3.63 -4.25 10.28
C THR A 89 4.84 -4.46 9.37
N VAL A 90 4.75 -5.47 8.51
CA VAL A 90 5.74 -5.78 7.48
C VAL A 90 5.12 -5.59 6.10
N VAL A 91 5.90 -5.04 5.16
CA VAL A 91 5.43 -4.86 3.78
C VAL A 91 6.42 -5.46 2.80
N THR A 92 5.95 -6.39 1.96
CA THR A 92 6.67 -6.77 0.74
C THR A 92 6.34 -5.78 -0.36
N VAL A 93 7.38 -5.14 -0.87
CA VAL A 93 7.30 -4.08 -1.88
C VAL A 93 7.40 -4.67 -3.28
N HIS A 94 6.29 -4.60 -4.03
CA HIS A 94 6.18 -5.18 -5.38
C HIS A 94 6.36 -4.19 -6.53
N GLY A 95 6.65 -2.92 -6.25
CA GLY A 95 6.77 -1.88 -7.28
C GLY A 95 7.25 -0.55 -6.74
N PHE A 96 7.16 0.51 -7.56
CA PHE A 96 7.69 1.84 -7.21
C PHE A 96 6.63 2.87 -6.83
N LYS A 97 5.42 2.44 -6.43
CA LYS A 97 4.30 3.36 -6.13
C LYS A 97 4.58 4.29 -4.94
N TYR A 98 5.48 3.87 -4.08
CA TYR A 98 5.94 4.63 -2.92
C TYR A 98 6.84 5.79 -3.37
N LEU A 99 7.60 5.61 -4.46
CA LEU A 99 8.62 6.55 -4.93
C LEU A 99 8.13 7.43 -6.09
N CYS A 100 7.36 6.86 -7.01
CA CYS A 100 6.89 7.50 -8.23
C CYS A 100 5.36 7.49 -8.28
N PRO A 101 4.70 8.66 -8.43
CA PRO A 101 3.25 8.73 -8.60
C PRO A 101 2.74 7.89 -9.78
N ALA A 102 3.51 7.84 -10.87
CA ALA A 102 3.20 7.08 -12.08
C ALA A 102 3.57 5.60 -12.01
N TYR A 103 4.10 5.10 -10.89
CA TYR A 103 4.50 3.71 -10.63
C TYR A 103 5.70 3.17 -11.43
N VAL A 104 5.97 3.70 -12.63
CA VAL A 104 6.87 3.07 -13.60
C VAL A 104 8.19 3.79 -13.85
N PHE A 105 8.40 4.98 -13.26
CA PHE A 105 9.56 5.84 -13.55
C PHE A 105 9.74 6.19 -15.04
N ILE A 106 8.64 6.28 -15.78
CA ILE A 106 8.61 6.72 -17.17
C ILE A 106 7.75 7.97 -17.24
N ASP A 107 8.21 9.00 -17.95
CA ASP A 107 7.45 10.22 -18.16
C ASP A 107 6.52 10.15 -19.39
N GLY A 108 5.77 11.23 -19.64
CA GLY A 108 4.83 11.29 -20.75
C GLY A 108 5.48 11.23 -22.14
N LYS A 109 6.81 11.33 -22.22
CA LYS A 109 7.58 11.19 -23.47
C LYS A 109 8.15 9.77 -23.64
N GLY A 110 7.98 8.90 -22.65
CA GLY A 110 8.54 7.55 -22.68
C GLY A 110 9.98 7.47 -22.15
N GLU A 111 10.49 8.53 -21.52
CA GLU A 111 11.86 8.57 -21.00
C GLU A 111 11.91 8.19 -19.51
N ILE A 112 13.03 7.58 -19.09
CA ILE A 112 13.27 7.28 -17.67
C ILE A 112 13.31 8.59 -16.88
N CYS A 113 12.51 8.68 -15.83
CA CYS A 113 12.32 9.90 -15.05
C CYS A 113 12.34 9.64 -13.55
N GLU A 114 13.27 10.29 -12.86
CA GLU A 114 13.45 10.19 -11.39
C GLU A 114 13.20 11.53 -10.67
N LYS A 115 12.61 12.52 -11.38
CA LYS A 115 12.43 13.89 -10.87
C LYS A 115 11.52 14.01 -9.64
N CYS A 116 10.69 13.01 -9.36
CA CYS A 116 9.78 12.99 -8.20
C CYS A 116 10.47 12.71 -6.85
N LYS A 117 11.78 12.51 -6.84
CA LYS A 117 12.60 12.27 -5.65
C LYS A 117 12.34 13.29 -4.53
N ASN A 118 12.43 12.83 -3.27
CA ASN A 118 12.18 13.64 -2.07
C ASN A 118 10.79 14.30 -2.04
N GLY A 119 9.75 13.56 -2.45
CA GLY A 119 8.37 14.06 -2.41
C GLY A 119 8.02 15.14 -3.44
N LYS A 120 8.84 15.36 -4.48
CA LYS A 120 8.60 16.36 -5.53
C LYS A 120 7.59 15.87 -6.59
N TYR A 121 6.45 15.38 -6.14
CA TYR A 121 5.42 14.77 -6.98
C TYR A 121 4.77 15.71 -8.00
N TYR A 122 4.89 17.03 -7.83
CA TYR A 122 4.49 18.01 -8.86
C TYR A 122 5.18 17.75 -10.21
N ASN A 123 6.36 17.12 -10.22
CA ASN A 123 7.03 16.72 -11.47
C ASN A 123 6.22 15.72 -12.29
N CYS A 124 5.36 14.91 -11.66
CA CYS A 124 4.44 14.02 -12.37
C CYS A 124 3.51 14.82 -13.30
N ILE A 125 3.05 15.98 -12.82
CA ILE A 125 2.18 16.90 -13.57
C ILE A 125 2.95 17.55 -14.70
N LEU A 126 4.12 18.13 -14.38
CA LEU A 126 4.95 18.87 -15.35
C LEU A 126 5.40 18.00 -16.52
N ASN A 127 5.64 16.71 -16.29
CA ASN A 127 6.10 15.79 -17.34
C ASN A 127 4.97 14.90 -17.88
N ASN A 128 3.70 15.20 -17.56
CA ASN A 128 2.53 14.49 -18.06
C ASN A 128 2.64 12.95 -17.99
N CYS A 129 3.08 12.42 -16.85
CA CYS A 129 3.51 11.01 -16.76
C CYS A 129 2.39 9.98 -16.93
N ALA A 130 1.12 10.37 -16.79
CA ALA A 130 -0.01 9.48 -17.03
C ALA A 130 -0.37 9.45 -18.52
N PRO A 131 -0.54 8.25 -19.14
CA PRO A 131 -1.00 8.13 -20.52
C PRO A 131 -2.32 8.85 -20.81
N GLU A 132 -3.20 8.94 -19.81
CA GLU A 132 -4.51 9.60 -19.88
C GLU A 132 -4.41 11.14 -19.80
N GLY A 133 -3.20 11.70 -19.71
CA GLY A 133 -2.92 13.13 -19.77
C GLY A 133 -2.79 13.83 -18.41
N ILE A 134 -2.77 15.16 -18.46
CA ILE A 134 -2.30 16.00 -17.35
C ILE A 134 -3.25 15.96 -16.15
N ILE A 135 -4.55 15.80 -16.40
CA ILE A 135 -5.57 15.66 -15.36
C ILE A 135 -5.31 14.43 -14.52
N ARG A 136 -5.03 13.29 -15.18
CA ARG A 136 -4.70 12.04 -14.49
C ARG A 136 -3.37 12.13 -13.75
N SER A 137 -2.36 12.74 -14.37
CA SER A 137 -1.05 13.01 -13.75
C SER A 137 -1.19 13.85 -12.48
N SER A 138 -2.07 14.85 -12.51
CA SER A 138 -2.43 15.68 -11.35
C SER A 138 -3.09 14.86 -10.25
N GLY A 139 -4.05 14.00 -10.60
CA GLY A 139 -4.66 13.08 -9.64
C GLY A 139 -3.63 12.17 -8.94
N LEU A 140 -2.64 11.64 -9.68
CA LEU A 140 -1.56 10.81 -9.11
C LEU A 140 -0.64 11.59 -8.17
N ALA A 141 -0.27 12.81 -8.55
CA ALA A 141 0.56 13.68 -7.72
C ALA A 141 -0.16 14.03 -6.41
N VAL A 142 -1.43 14.43 -6.49
CA VAL A 142 -2.28 14.73 -5.33
C VAL A 142 -2.47 13.48 -4.45
N GLU A 143 -2.71 12.30 -5.05
CA GLU A 143 -2.78 11.02 -4.32
C GLU A 143 -1.51 10.75 -3.51
N SER A 144 -0.35 11.04 -4.09
CA SER A 144 0.94 10.82 -3.44
C SER A 144 1.19 11.80 -2.29
N TYR A 145 0.88 13.09 -2.49
CA TYR A 145 0.96 14.09 -1.43
C TYR A 145 0.00 13.80 -0.27
N LEU A 146 -1.26 13.48 -0.57
CA LEU A 146 -2.26 13.16 0.45
C LEU A 146 -1.88 11.91 1.24
N ARG A 147 -1.32 10.89 0.58
CA ARG A 147 -0.79 9.70 1.25
C ARG A 147 0.27 10.09 2.27
N ASP A 148 1.31 10.81 1.85
CA ASP A 148 2.45 11.09 2.73
C ASP A 148 2.10 12.06 3.85
N PHE A 149 1.11 12.94 3.61
CA PHE A 149 0.58 13.83 4.62
C PHE A 149 -0.29 13.09 5.66
N LEU A 150 -1.26 12.28 5.20
CA LEU A 150 -2.23 11.62 6.10
C LEU A 150 -1.69 10.34 6.75
N PHE A 151 -0.86 9.60 6.01
CA PHE A 151 -0.32 8.31 6.41
C PHE A 151 1.17 8.23 6.10
N PRO A 152 2.04 9.01 6.79
CA PRO A 152 3.49 8.87 6.64
C PRO A 152 3.89 7.43 6.97
N LEU A 153 4.26 6.66 5.95
CA LEU A 153 4.40 5.22 6.07
C LEU A 153 5.50 4.80 7.04
N THR A 154 6.52 5.64 7.21
CA THR A 154 7.60 5.48 8.20
C THR A 154 7.12 5.43 9.66
N ASN A 155 5.90 5.91 9.93
CA ASN A 155 5.27 5.88 11.26
C ASN A 155 4.46 4.61 11.52
N TYR A 156 4.16 3.82 10.48
CA TYR A 156 3.24 2.70 10.54
C TYR A 156 3.82 1.38 10.04
N ILE A 157 4.87 1.42 9.21
CA ILE A 157 5.54 0.22 8.71
C ILE A 157 6.83 0.03 9.50
N ASP A 158 6.97 -1.14 10.12
CA ASP A 158 8.14 -1.48 10.93
C ASP A 158 9.26 -2.06 10.07
N LYS A 159 8.92 -2.85 9.05
CA LYS A 159 9.88 -3.53 8.17
C LYS A 159 9.43 -3.60 6.72
N TYR A 160 10.40 -3.52 5.81
CA TYR A 160 10.20 -3.69 4.38
C TYR A 160 10.97 -4.91 3.87
N ILE A 161 10.29 -5.72 3.06
CA ILE A 161 10.91 -6.81 2.29
C ILE A 161 10.97 -6.36 0.83
N PHE A 162 12.18 -6.31 0.28
CA PHE A 162 12.43 -5.96 -1.11
C PHE A 162 12.70 -7.22 -1.94
N LEU A 163 12.17 -7.24 -3.17
CA LEU A 163 12.29 -8.39 -4.07
C LEU A 163 13.68 -8.54 -4.69
N SER A 164 14.49 -7.47 -4.67
CA SER A 164 15.88 -7.51 -5.16
C SER A 164 16.70 -6.37 -4.57
N SER A 165 18.03 -6.50 -4.68
CA SER A 165 18.97 -5.43 -4.31
C SER A 165 18.74 -4.15 -5.12
N PHE A 166 18.29 -4.25 -6.37
CA PHE A 166 17.94 -3.09 -7.19
C PHE A 166 16.78 -2.31 -6.57
N TYR A 167 15.71 -3.00 -6.17
CA TYR A 167 14.58 -2.39 -5.48
C TYR A 167 15.02 -1.70 -4.19
N LEU A 168 15.78 -2.41 -3.35
CA LEU A 168 16.30 -1.84 -2.10
C LEU A 168 17.11 -0.56 -2.35
N ASN A 169 18.05 -0.60 -3.31
CA ASN A 169 18.91 0.53 -3.62
C ASN A 169 18.11 1.74 -4.10
N LYS A 170 17.12 1.53 -4.97
CA LYS A 170 16.25 2.63 -5.44
C LYS A 170 15.42 3.24 -4.31
N TYR A 171 14.92 2.43 -3.39
CA TYR A 171 14.19 2.92 -2.22
C TYR A 171 15.08 3.71 -1.27
N ILE A 172 16.29 3.23 -0.96
CA ILE A 172 17.26 3.98 -0.14
C ILE A 172 17.64 5.31 -0.79
N GLU A 173 17.78 5.32 -2.11
CA GLU A 173 18.15 6.52 -2.85
C GLU A 173 17.08 7.63 -2.74
N PHE A 174 15.80 7.25 -2.72
CA PHE A 174 14.66 8.17 -2.68
C PHE A 174 14.19 8.48 -1.25
N GLU A 175 14.30 7.51 -0.34
CA GLU A 175 13.84 7.58 1.05
C GLU A 175 14.94 7.03 1.99
N PRO A 176 15.99 7.83 2.28
CA PRO A 176 17.13 7.38 3.07
C PRO A 176 16.76 6.93 4.50
N ASN A 177 15.62 7.39 5.00
CA ASN A 177 15.13 7.12 6.36
C ASN A 177 14.26 5.85 6.48
N ILE A 178 14.14 5.05 5.41
CA ILE A 178 13.40 3.79 5.47
C ILE A 178 14.03 2.85 6.52
N LYS A 179 13.21 2.42 7.48
CA LYS A 179 13.61 1.46 8.50
C LYS A 179 13.78 0.08 7.84
N LYS A 180 15.02 -0.41 7.85
CA LYS A 180 15.36 -1.80 7.50
C LYS A 180 14.90 -2.73 8.59
#